data_AF-A0A661D7X3-F1
#
_entry.id   AF-A0A661D7X3-F1
#
_cell.length_a   1.000
_cell.length_b   1.000
_cell.length_c   1.000
_cell.angle_alpha   90.00
_cell.angle_beta   90.00
_cell.angle_gamma   90.00
#
_symmetry.space_group_name_H-M   'P 1'
#
loop_
_entity.id
_entity.type
_entity.pdbx_description
1 polymer ?
#
loop_
_entity_poly.entity_id
_entity_poly.type
_entity_poly.pdbx_seq_one_letter_code
_entity_poly.pdbx_strand_id
1 'polypeptide(L)'
;MGEMGGEKNTTMHSSPRQILCELVNHHGTILCIDAERCEFFLRNACGGEYKREVFVLVNAIKEDVAKELLNPPVGLPIEAVFNYLAQRLCENLWLDKTAARWAVQSWGIALGLTVTIPPFEENLTQWFEEDS
;
A
#
# COMPACT_ATOMS: atom_id res chain seq x y z
N MET A 1 32.48 -10.17 -21.12
CA MET A 1 31.56 -9.02 -21.08
C MET A 1 30.33 -9.47 -20.31
N GLY A 2 30.28 -9.15 -19.01
CA GLY A 2 29.26 -9.66 -18.10
C GLY A 2 27.95 -8.89 -18.23
N GLU A 3 26.88 -9.65 -18.33
CA GLU A 3 25.49 -9.21 -18.19
C GLU A 3 25.31 -8.51 -16.84
N MET A 4 24.85 -7.26 -16.83
CA MET A 4 24.26 -6.65 -15.65
C MET A 4 22.80 -6.41 -16.00
N GLY A 5 21.98 -7.38 -15.59
CA GLY A 5 20.55 -7.40 -15.80
C GLY A 5 19.92 -6.07 -15.39
N GLY A 6 19.03 -5.57 -16.24
CA GLY A 6 18.27 -4.36 -15.97
C GLY A 6 17.64 -4.46 -14.59
N GLU A 7 17.99 -3.50 -13.73
CA GLU A 7 17.28 -3.20 -12.50
C GLU A 7 15.79 -3.08 -12.88
N LYS A 8 15.02 -4.13 -12.62
CA LYS A 8 13.57 -4.07 -12.81
C LYS A 8 13.11 -2.92 -11.93
N ASN A 9 12.48 -1.89 -12.52
CA ASN A 9 11.85 -0.78 -11.80
C ASN A 9 10.95 -1.33 -10.68
N THR A 10 11.52 -1.52 -9.50
CA THR A 10 10.86 -2.00 -8.28
C THR A 10 10.20 -0.84 -7.53
N THR A 11 10.45 0.39 -7.99
CA THR A 11 9.94 1.63 -7.40
C THR A 11 8.51 1.88 -7.90
N MET A 12 7.55 1.77 -6.99
CA MET A 12 6.15 2.14 -7.23
C MET A 12 6.04 3.66 -7.39
N HIS A 13 5.31 4.14 -8.40
CA HIS A 13 5.21 5.57 -8.67
C HIS A 13 4.34 6.31 -7.63
N SER A 14 4.68 7.57 -7.35
CA SER A 14 3.92 8.41 -6.40
C SER A 14 2.68 9.06 -7.04
N SER A 15 2.64 9.25 -8.36
CA SER A 15 1.53 9.93 -9.05
C SER A 15 0.16 9.25 -8.82
N PRO A 16 0.01 7.91 -8.95
CA PRO A 16 -1.27 7.25 -8.70
C PRO A 16 -1.74 7.37 -7.24
N ARG A 17 -0.82 7.44 -6.30
CA ARG A 17 -1.13 7.68 -4.88
C ARG A 17 -1.66 9.10 -4.67
N GLN A 18 -1.09 10.10 -5.33
CA GLN A 18 -1.58 11.48 -5.26
C GLN A 18 -2.99 11.59 -5.86
N ILE A 19 -3.20 10.99 -7.03
CA ILE A 19 -4.52 10.89 -7.67
C ILE A 19 -5.53 10.22 -6.72
N LEU A 20 -5.15 9.11 -6.07
CA LEU A 20 -6.01 8.46 -5.09
C LEU A 20 -6.42 9.42 -3.95
N CYS A 21 -5.48 10.20 -3.42
CA CYS A 21 -5.78 11.16 -2.35
C CYS A 21 -6.79 12.22 -2.83
N GLU A 22 -6.61 12.76 -4.03
CA GLU A 22 -7.54 13.73 -4.63
C GLU A 22 -8.94 13.11 -4.81
N LEU A 23 -9.01 11.87 -5.31
CA LEU A 23 -10.28 11.17 -5.51
C LEU A 23 -11.00 10.89 -4.20
N VAL A 24 -10.30 10.43 -3.16
CA VAL A 24 -10.90 10.19 -1.84
C VAL A 24 -11.36 11.51 -1.20
N ASN A 25 -10.60 12.59 -1.37
CA ASN A 25 -11.03 13.91 -0.89
C ASN A 25 -12.26 14.44 -1.63
N HIS A 26 -12.40 14.19 -2.93
CA HIS A 26 -13.50 14.70 -3.74
C HIS A 26 -14.78 13.85 -3.62
N HIS A 27 -14.64 12.52 -3.60
CA HIS A 27 -15.78 11.59 -3.63
C HIS A 27 -16.09 10.98 -2.25
N GLY A 28 -15.19 11.14 -1.28
CA GLY A 28 -15.33 10.60 0.07
C GLY A 28 -15.01 9.10 0.16
N THR A 29 -15.37 8.52 1.30
CA THR A 29 -15.04 7.14 1.69
C THR A 29 -15.81 6.06 0.90
N ILE A 30 -16.73 6.45 0.01
CA ILE A 30 -17.41 5.51 -0.91
C ILE A 30 -16.40 4.74 -1.77
N LEU A 31 -15.26 5.38 -2.09
CA LEU A 31 -14.18 4.75 -2.86
C LEU A 31 -13.43 3.66 -2.06
N CYS A 32 -13.59 3.60 -0.74
CA CYS A 32 -12.98 2.57 0.10
C CYS A 32 -13.76 1.26 0.10
N ILE A 33 -14.97 1.24 -0.46
CA ILE A 33 -15.85 0.05 -0.50
C ILE A 33 -16.29 -0.32 -1.93
N ASP A 34 -16.20 0.62 -2.88
CA ASP A 34 -16.60 0.41 -4.26
C ASP A 34 -15.37 0.32 -5.17
N ALA A 35 -14.84 -0.90 -5.30
CA ALA A 35 -13.63 -1.17 -6.07
C ALA A 35 -13.78 -0.85 -7.57
N GLU A 36 -14.96 -1.11 -8.15
CA GLU A 36 -15.23 -0.84 -9.58
C GLU A 36 -15.25 0.66 -9.85
N ARG A 37 -15.92 1.44 -8.98
CA ARG A 37 -15.92 2.90 -9.09
C ARG A 37 -14.53 3.49 -8.88
N CYS A 38 -13.77 2.99 -7.89
CA CYS A 38 -12.40 3.42 -7.67
C CYS A 38 -11.50 3.10 -8.89
N GLU A 39 -11.62 1.90 -9.45
CA GLU A 39 -10.90 1.47 -10.65
C GLU A 39 -11.21 2.38 -11.85
N PHE A 40 -12.49 2.69 -12.07
CA PHE A 40 -12.92 3.59 -13.14
C PHE A 40 -12.25 4.96 -13.02
N PHE A 41 -12.30 5.59 -11.84
CA PHE A 41 -11.69 6.91 -11.65
C PHE A 41 -10.16 6.87 -11.79
N LEU A 42 -9.49 5.89 -11.19
CA LEU A 42 -8.04 5.76 -11.29
C LEU A 42 -7.59 5.52 -12.73
N ARG A 43 -8.28 4.66 -13.49
CA ARG A 43 -7.94 4.41 -14.89
C ARG A 43 -8.14 5.64 -15.77
N ASN A 44 -9.21 6.39 -15.54
CA ASN A 44 -9.49 7.61 -16.29
C ASN A 44 -8.46 8.71 -15.98
N ALA A 45 -8.08 8.89 -14.72
CA ALA A 45 -7.11 9.89 -14.30
C ALA A 45 -5.67 9.53 -14.72
N CYS A 46 -5.29 8.26 -14.66
CA CYS A 46 -3.95 7.79 -15.03
C CYS A 46 -3.76 7.63 -16.56
N GLY A 47 -4.78 7.84 -17.40
CA GLY A 47 -4.65 7.81 -18.85
C GLY A 47 -4.14 6.49 -19.45
N GLY A 48 -4.23 5.38 -18.72
CA GLY A 48 -3.69 4.06 -19.11
C GLY A 48 -2.24 3.78 -18.70
N GLU A 49 -1.56 4.74 -18.06
CA GLU A 49 -0.28 4.55 -17.40
C GLU A 49 -0.46 3.89 -16.01
N TYR A 50 0.66 3.51 -15.37
CA TYR A 50 0.69 2.99 -13.99
C TYR A 50 -0.24 1.80 -13.71
N LYS A 51 -0.34 0.87 -14.68
CA LYS A 51 -1.24 -0.29 -14.60
C LYS A 51 -1.02 -1.13 -13.35
N ARG A 52 0.24 -1.27 -12.91
CA ARG A 52 0.61 -2.02 -11.71
C ARG A 52 0.09 -1.33 -10.46
N GLU A 53 0.33 -0.02 -10.32
CA GLU A 53 -0.13 0.78 -9.19
C GLU A 53 -1.66 0.76 -9.09
N VAL A 54 -2.35 1.03 -10.20
CA VAL A 54 -3.82 0.99 -10.24
C VAL A 54 -4.33 -0.39 -9.84
N PHE A 55 -3.72 -1.46 -10.37
CA PHE A 55 -4.09 -2.82 -10.00
C PHE A 55 -3.96 -3.05 -8.49
N VAL A 56 -2.84 -2.68 -7.88
CA VAL A 56 -2.63 -2.94 -6.45
C VAL A 56 -3.58 -2.09 -5.59
N LEU A 57 -3.81 -0.82 -5.93
CA LEU A 57 -4.75 0.05 -5.20
C LEU A 57 -6.18 -0.49 -5.22
N VAL A 58 -6.64 -0.96 -6.38
CA VAL A 58 -7.99 -1.50 -6.56
C VAL A 58 -8.14 -2.84 -5.82
N ASN A 59 -7.16 -3.74 -5.93
CA ASN A 59 -7.25 -5.02 -5.23
C ASN A 59 -7.11 -4.86 -3.71
N ALA A 60 -6.46 -3.80 -3.21
CA ALA A 60 -6.48 -3.51 -1.79
C ALA A 60 -7.90 -3.24 -1.26
N ILE A 61 -8.80 -2.64 -2.05
CA ILE A 61 -10.22 -2.51 -1.67
C ILE A 61 -10.89 -3.88 -1.62
N LYS A 62 -10.63 -4.73 -2.63
CA LYS A 62 -11.22 -6.08 -2.72
C LYS A 62 -10.78 -6.98 -1.56
N GLU A 63 -9.57 -6.77 -1.06
CA GLU A 63 -9.02 -7.42 0.12
C GLU A 63 -9.37 -6.66 1.42
N ASP A 64 -10.41 -5.81 1.45
CA ASP A 64 -10.89 -5.06 2.61
C ASP A 64 -9.86 -4.13 3.30
N VAL A 65 -8.70 -3.88 2.69
CA VAL A 65 -7.63 -3.05 3.27
C VAL A 65 -8.11 -1.63 3.54
N ALA A 66 -8.73 -0.99 2.54
CA ALA A 66 -9.20 0.39 2.66
C ALA A 66 -10.28 0.53 3.75
N LYS A 67 -11.15 -0.48 3.87
CA LYS A 67 -12.23 -0.55 4.85
C LYS A 67 -11.71 -0.75 6.27
N GLU A 68 -10.72 -1.63 6.45
CA GLU A 68 -10.08 -1.85 7.75
C GLU A 68 -9.24 -0.65 8.19
N LEU A 69 -8.56 0.03 7.26
CA LEU A 69 -7.87 1.27 7.57
C LEU A 69 -8.84 2.39 7.97
N LEU A 70 -10.04 2.44 7.38
CA LEU A 70 -11.07 3.41 7.75
C LEU A 70 -11.61 3.18 9.16
N ASN A 71 -11.64 1.92 9.63
CA ASN A 71 -12.09 1.54 10.97
C ASN A 71 -11.06 0.59 11.62
N PRO A 72 -9.90 1.10 12.04
CA PRO A 72 -8.82 0.25 12.52
C PRO A 72 -9.24 -0.47 13.81
N PRO A 73 -8.77 -1.71 14.03
CA PRO A 73 -9.07 -2.45 15.25
C PRO A 73 -8.67 -1.69 16.51
N VAL A 74 -9.58 -1.61 17.49
CA VAL A 74 -9.34 -0.91 18.75
C VAL A 74 -8.28 -1.65 19.56
N GLY A 75 -7.28 -0.92 20.06
CA GLY A 75 -6.23 -1.46 20.94
C GLY A 75 -4.99 -1.99 20.21
N LEU A 76 -4.94 -1.90 18.88
CA LEU A 76 -3.72 -2.20 18.11
C LEU A 76 -3.02 -0.91 17.65
N PRO A 77 -1.68 -0.85 17.70
CA PRO A 77 -0.92 0.20 17.04
C PRO A 77 -1.19 0.20 15.52
N ILE A 78 -1.27 1.39 14.93
CA ILE A 78 -1.58 1.53 13.50
C ILE A 78 -0.51 0.87 12.62
N GLU A 79 0.75 0.85 13.06
CA GLU A 79 1.87 0.19 12.40
C GLU A 79 1.66 -1.32 12.31
N ALA A 80 1.12 -1.92 13.37
CA ALA A 80 0.80 -3.36 13.40
C ALA A 80 -0.32 -3.69 12.40
N VAL A 81 -1.33 -2.83 12.32
CA VAL A 81 -2.41 -2.94 11.31
C VAL A 81 -1.82 -2.84 9.90
N PHE A 82 -0.95 -1.86 9.64
CA PHE A 82 -0.32 -1.70 8.33
C PHE A 82 0.50 -2.93 7.92
N ASN A 83 1.29 -3.47 8.84
CA ASN A 83 2.11 -4.66 8.58
C ASN A 83 1.24 -5.89 8.29
N TYR A 84 0.18 -6.10 9.08
CA TYR A 84 -0.78 -7.18 8.87
C TYR A 84 -1.46 -7.09 7.50
N LEU A 85 -1.98 -5.91 7.14
CA LEU A 85 -2.64 -5.69 5.85
C LEU A 85 -1.68 -5.87 4.67
N ALA A 86 -0.43 -5.42 4.81
CA ALA A 86 0.58 -5.60 3.76
C ALA A 86 0.94 -7.09 3.60
N GLN A 87 1.06 -7.83 4.70
CA GLN A 87 1.28 -9.28 4.65
C GLN A 87 0.12 -10.00 3.97
N ARG A 88 -1.12 -9.65 4.29
CA ARG A 88 -2.31 -10.21 3.62
C ARG A 88 -2.28 -9.99 2.10
N LEU A 89 -1.92 -8.78 1.65
CA LEU A 89 -1.78 -8.50 0.23
C LEU A 89 -0.66 -9.33 -0.44
N CYS A 90 0.46 -9.56 0.24
CA CYS A 90 1.51 -10.45 -0.25
C CYS A 90 1.01 -11.89 -0.41
N GLU A 91 0.28 -12.40 0.59
CA GLU A 91 -0.17 -13.80 0.64
C GLU A 91 -1.34 -14.09 -0.30
N ASN A 92 -2.37 -13.22 -0.31
CA ASN A 92 -3.59 -13.45 -1.09
C ASN A 92 -3.42 -13.10 -2.57
N LEU A 93 -2.63 -12.08 -2.88
CA LEU A 93 -2.47 -11.57 -4.25
C LEU A 93 -1.10 -11.85 -4.84
N TRP A 94 -0.23 -12.58 -4.12
CA TRP A 94 1.14 -12.91 -4.53
C TRP A 94 1.97 -11.68 -4.89
N LEU A 95 1.69 -10.56 -4.21
CA LEU A 95 2.41 -9.31 -4.42
C LEU A 95 3.77 -9.35 -3.74
N ASP A 96 4.74 -8.66 -4.33
CA ASP A 96 5.98 -8.38 -3.63
C ASP A 96 5.74 -7.41 -2.45
N LYS A 97 6.62 -7.52 -1.44
CA LYS A 97 6.53 -6.73 -0.21
C LYS A 97 6.50 -5.22 -0.49
N THR A 98 7.19 -4.75 -1.52
CA THR A 98 7.23 -3.33 -1.86
C THR A 98 5.87 -2.85 -2.37
N ALA A 99 5.26 -3.58 -3.31
CA ALA A 99 3.94 -3.25 -3.84
C ALA A 99 2.84 -3.30 -2.76
N ALA A 100 2.84 -4.35 -1.94
CA ALA A 100 1.86 -4.51 -0.86
C ALA A 100 1.93 -3.37 0.16
N ARG A 101 3.14 -3.09 0.69
CA ARG A 101 3.35 -1.96 1.62
C ARG A 101 2.99 -0.64 1.00
N TRP A 102 3.40 -0.41 -0.24
CA TRP A 102 3.10 0.84 -0.94
C TRP A 102 1.59 1.07 -1.07
N ALA A 103 0.79 0.03 -1.27
CA ALA A 103 -0.66 0.17 -1.40
C ALA A 103 -1.36 0.46 -0.08
N VAL A 104 -1.00 -0.27 0.99
CA VAL A 104 -1.51 0.02 2.34
C VAL A 104 -1.16 1.45 2.76
N GLN A 105 0.08 1.88 2.51
CA GLN A 105 0.51 3.26 2.76
C GLN A 105 -0.28 4.28 1.92
N SER A 106 -0.54 3.98 0.65
CA SER A 106 -1.28 4.89 -0.22
C SER A 106 -2.71 5.11 0.28
N TRP A 107 -3.38 4.03 0.72
CA TRP A 107 -4.69 4.12 1.34
C TRP A 107 -4.63 4.84 2.69
N GLY A 108 -3.63 4.57 3.51
CA GLY A 108 -3.41 5.28 4.77
C GLY A 108 -3.30 6.79 4.58
N ILE A 109 -2.46 7.23 3.62
CA ILE A 109 -2.29 8.65 3.29
C ILE A 109 -3.60 9.25 2.76
N ALA A 110 -4.29 8.56 1.85
CA ALA A 110 -5.56 9.03 1.29
C ALA A 110 -6.67 9.17 2.34
N LEU A 111 -6.60 8.38 3.41
CA LEU A 111 -7.52 8.44 4.56
C LEU A 111 -7.06 9.38 5.68
N GLY A 112 -5.91 10.05 5.52
CA GLY A 112 -5.36 10.95 6.54
C GLY A 112 -4.74 10.24 7.75
N LEU A 113 -4.44 8.94 7.65
CA LEU A 113 -3.73 8.18 8.68
C LEU A 113 -2.23 8.49 8.59
N THR A 114 -1.75 9.36 9.47
CA THR A 114 -0.31 9.67 9.55
C THR A 114 0.40 8.54 10.28
N VAL A 115 1.05 7.64 9.55
CA VAL A 115 1.99 6.66 10.12
C VAL A 115 3.40 7.13 9.84
N THR A 116 4.15 7.46 10.90
CA THR A 116 5.59 7.66 10.82
C THR A 116 6.24 6.29 10.80
N ILE A 117 6.27 5.64 9.63
CA ILE A 117 6.94 4.35 9.48
C ILE A 117 8.45 4.64 9.49
N PRO A 118 9.24 4.14 10.46
CA PRO A 118 10.69 4.27 10.39
C PRO A 118 11.17 3.62 9.08
N PRO A 119 12.08 4.27 8.33
CA PRO A 119 12.73 3.62 7.21
C PRO A 119 13.35 2.31 7.71
N PHE A 120 13.28 1.28 6.87
CA PHE A 120 13.76 -0.07 7.15
C PHE A 120 15.10 -0.05 7.89
N GLU A 121 15.05 -0.19 9.21
CA GLU A 121 16.17 -0.68 9.99
C GLU A 121 15.87 -2.14 10.29
N GLU A 122 16.57 -2.96 9.51
CA GLU A 122 16.83 -4.37 9.73
C GLU A 122 17.57 -4.52 11.06
N ASN A 123 16.89 -4.28 12.19
CA ASN A 123 17.48 -4.52 13.51
C ASN A 123 17.30 -6.01 13.85
N LEU A 124 18.02 -6.84 13.09
CA LEU A 124 18.25 -8.26 13.35
C LEU A 124 19.54 -8.48 14.15
N THR A 125 20.01 -7.48 14.91
CA THR A 125 21.26 -7.62 15.69
C THR A 125 21.08 -7.42 17.19
N GLN A 126 19.89 -7.06 17.69
CA GLN A 126 19.69 -6.89 19.14
C GLN A 126 19.25 -8.15 19.91
N TRP A 127 19.17 -9.33 19.27
CA TRP A 127 18.73 -10.57 19.92
C TRP A 127 19.85 -11.61 20.16
N PHE A 128 21.13 -11.26 19.99
CA PHE A 128 22.23 -12.24 20.11
C PHE A 128 23.42 -11.87 21.03
N GLU A 129 23.36 -10.81 21.83
CA GLU A 129 24.49 -10.42 22.71
C GLU A 129 24.12 -10.25 24.21
N GLU A 130 23.12 -10.97 24.73
CA GLU A 130 22.88 -11.01 26.20
C GLU A 130 23.08 -12.39 26.85
N ASP A 131 23.66 -13.36 26.13
CA ASP A 131 24.14 -14.61 26.73
C ASP A 131 25.62 -14.85 26.38
N SER A 132 26.53 -14.17 27.09
CA SER A 132 27.87 -14.73 27.37
C SER A 132 28.59 -14.06 28.54
#